data_AF-A0A8B6ZW85-F1
#
_entry.id   AF-A0A8B6ZW85-F1
#
_cell.length_a   1.000
_cell.length_b   1.000
_cell.length_c   1.000
_cell.angle_alpha   90.00
_cell.angle_beta   90.00
_cell.angle_gamma   90.00
#
_symmetry.space_group_name_H-M   'P 1'
#
loop_
_entity.id
_entity.type
_entity.pdbx_description
1 polymer ?
#
loop_
_entity_poly.entity_id
_entity_poly.type
_entity_poly.pdbx_seq_one_letter_code
_entity_poly.pdbx_strand_id
1 'polypeptide(L)'
;MGKSGKLQAFLIFFQANNQEYVEYSPSMEKKKKIVWQLDQEQIISGSKNHVRTFKAMQKNSPLLQNANYKILTGTPPQEKKLLTVGISFVQHPHESCLLHTLQSLFQASSEPELSYIMVLVHLLNPDPEWLSQTVANISSLFKPHIETQKLLVIQGLLNGSSLPRDVNDTHHSSSCKALYSRQKTDYGLLMNFASNLSDYFLMIGDNVHCTQKFVSTIYWTLEAWKEIPWMILEFSSLSFSGKVFHTRDLSRLTSFFFLFQDTPTDLLLSEFCFLLAQNVPIRFSPTIFHHMSNCMFENACFPVEKEKVFGEPDNPTASVLTDMMTVLTFFPQYAYTLNEDYYATLDPVRGNHLTVILEKPQKVIRVEVLTGSAGEGRYRVQQGQVELGYDLMEEPKDCTHYTLLGPLVRGHLDQRVFYEEDAVKELSCIRLLVLAPQESLLLIRQIRVWTEPEEEQN
;
A
#
# COMPACT_ATOMS: atom_id res chain seq x y z
N MET A 1 62.46 -39.52 -42.96
CA MET A 1 62.95 -38.13 -42.92
C MET A 1 61.81 -37.20 -43.35
N GLY A 2 61.36 -36.29 -42.48
CA GLY A 2 60.48 -35.15 -42.82
C GLY A 2 58.99 -35.21 -42.41
N LYS A 3 58.67 -34.60 -41.25
CA LYS A 3 57.42 -33.90 -40.75
C LYS A 3 56.03 -34.47 -41.12
N SER A 4 55.22 -34.99 -40.18
CA SER A 4 54.48 -34.40 -39.03
C SER A 4 53.18 -33.67 -39.40
N GLY A 5 52.03 -34.18 -38.93
CA GLY A 5 50.75 -33.44 -38.90
C GLY A 5 49.49 -34.31 -38.81
N LYS A 6 49.14 -34.74 -37.59
CA LYS A 6 47.95 -35.46 -37.10
C LYS A 6 46.64 -35.37 -37.93
N LEU A 7 46.01 -36.52 -38.19
CA LEU A 7 44.58 -36.79 -37.90
C LEU A 7 44.26 -38.30 -37.94
N GLN A 8 43.33 -38.72 -37.08
CA GLN A 8 42.64 -40.03 -37.00
C GLN A 8 43.38 -41.26 -36.48
N ALA A 9 42.92 -41.80 -35.36
CA ALA A 9 42.28 -43.13 -35.33
C ALA A 9 41.60 -43.39 -33.97
N PHE A 10 40.35 -43.84 -34.06
CA PHE A 10 39.51 -44.40 -33.01
C PHE A 10 39.77 -45.92 -32.94
N LEU A 11 39.94 -46.52 -31.76
CA LEU A 11 39.43 -47.87 -31.41
C LEU A 11 39.71 -48.25 -29.93
N ILE A 12 38.65 -48.17 -29.11
CA ILE A 12 38.09 -49.11 -28.12
C ILE A 12 39.02 -50.18 -27.45
N PHE A 13 39.05 -50.20 -26.11
CA PHE A 13 38.63 -51.31 -25.18
C PHE A 13 39.42 -51.32 -23.85
N PHE A 14 38.76 -51.05 -22.72
CA PHE A 14 38.52 -51.99 -21.61
C PHE A 14 38.03 -51.27 -20.33
N GLN A 15 37.04 -51.88 -19.68
CA GLN A 15 36.54 -51.54 -18.35
C GLN A 15 37.64 -51.69 -17.28
N ALA A 16 37.68 -50.78 -16.30
CA ALA A 16 37.95 -51.09 -14.90
C ALA A 16 37.59 -49.90 -14.01
N ASN A 17 36.78 -50.15 -12.98
CA ASN A 17 36.60 -49.28 -11.83
C ASN A 17 37.96 -48.84 -11.26
N ASN A 18 38.10 -47.56 -10.93
CA ASN A 18 38.83 -47.12 -9.75
C ASN A 18 38.34 -45.74 -9.29
N GLN A 19 38.01 -45.66 -8.01
CA GLN A 19 37.74 -44.44 -7.26
C GLN A 19 38.92 -43.48 -7.35
N GLU A 20 38.67 -42.24 -7.79
CA GLU A 20 39.52 -41.09 -7.47
C GLU A 20 38.68 -40.02 -6.78
N TYR A 21 39.07 -39.73 -5.54
CA TYR A 21 38.64 -38.56 -4.77
C TYR A 21 38.98 -37.29 -5.54
N VAL A 22 37.97 -36.47 -5.87
CA VAL A 22 38.21 -35.09 -6.32
C VAL A 22 38.30 -34.21 -5.08
N GLU A 23 39.53 -33.85 -4.71
CA GLU A 23 39.81 -32.80 -3.73
C GLU A 23 39.21 -31.46 -4.21
N TYR A 24 38.23 -30.97 -3.44
CA TYR A 24 37.59 -29.67 -3.64
C TYR A 24 38.60 -28.57 -3.31
N SER A 25 39.19 -27.93 -4.33
CA SER A 25 40.21 -26.91 -4.10
C SER A 25 39.62 -25.63 -3.43
N PRO A 26 40.23 -25.09 -2.34
CA PRO A 26 39.79 -23.88 -1.63
C PRO A 26 39.83 -22.57 -2.47
N SER A 27 40.34 -22.64 -3.69
CA SER A 27 40.53 -21.52 -4.62
C SER A 27 39.20 -21.04 -5.23
N MET A 28 38.26 -21.96 -5.47
CA MET A 28 36.97 -21.64 -6.12
C MET A 28 36.02 -20.89 -5.19
N GLU A 29 35.96 -21.28 -3.90
CA GLU A 29 35.16 -20.57 -2.89
C GLU A 29 35.68 -19.16 -2.62
N LYS A 30 37.00 -18.96 -2.60
CA LYS A 30 37.60 -17.62 -2.49
C LYS A 30 37.23 -16.74 -3.67
N LYS A 31 37.26 -17.28 -4.91
CA LYS A 31 36.83 -16.53 -6.10
C LYS A 31 35.34 -16.20 -6.08
N LYS A 32 34.48 -17.13 -5.66
CA LYS A 32 33.04 -16.88 -5.49
C LYS A 32 32.75 -15.82 -4.42
N LYS A 33 33.46 -15.83 -3.29
CA LYS A 33 33.36 -14.79 -2.25
C LYS A 33 33.79 -13.41 -2.74
N ILE A 34 34.85 -13.33 -3.54
CA ILE A 34 35.34 -12.06 -4.09
C ILE A 34 34.34 -11.49 -5.12
N VAL A 35 33.78 -12.34 -5.99
CA VAL A 35 32.73 -11.90 -6.95
C VAL A 35 31.47 -11.44 -6.20
N TRP A 36 31.05 -12.18 -5.16
CA TRP A 36 29.91 -11.78 -4.32
C TRP A 36 30.16 -10.46 -3.58
N GLN A 37 31.39 -10.23 -3.09
CA GLN A 37 31.77 -8.94 -2.48
C GLN A 37 31.80 -7.79 -3.49
N LEU A 38 32.29 -8.02 -4.72
CA LEU A 38 32.31 -7.01 -5.78
C LEU A 38 30.90 -6.67 -6.29
N ASP A 39 30.01 -7.67 -6.39
CA ASP A 39 28.60 -7.45 -6.72
C ASP A 39 27.88 -6.70 -5.58
N GLN A 40 28.14 -7.04 -4.31
CA GLN A 40 27.62 -6.28 -3.18
C GLN A 40 28.13 -4.83 -3.16
N GLU A 41 29.41 -4.60 -3.44
CA GLU A 41 29.96 -3.24 -3.51
C GLU A 41 29.39 -2.43 -4.67
N GLN A 42 29.11 -3.06 -5.83
CA GLN A 42 28.43 -2.40 -6.95
C GLN A 42 26.95 -2.09 -6.64
N ILE A 43 26.21 -3.00 -5.98
CA ILE A 43 24.83 -2.78 -5.53
C ILE A 43 24.77 -1.65 -4.49
N ILE A 44 25.70 -1.63 -3.53
CA ILE A 44 25.81 -0.59 -2.50
C ILE A 44 26.22 0.76 -3.12
N SER A 45 27.06 0.76 -4.16
CA SER A 45 27.48 1.97 -4.88
C SER A 45 26.34 2.56 -5.74
N GLY A 46 25.60 1.72 -6.47
CA GLY A 46 24.38 2.10 -7.18
C GLY A 46 23.32 2.66 -6.25
N SER A 47 23.05 1.95 -5.14
CA SER A 47 22.13 2.38 -4.08
C SER A 47 22.54 3.74 -3.47
N LYS A 48 23.83 3.98 -3.20
CA LYS A 48 24.31 5.27 -2.67
C LYS A 48 24.09 6.44 -3.63
N ASN A 49 24.19 6.22 -4.94
CA ASN A 49 23.91 7.27 -5.94
C ASN A 49 22.41 7.54 -6.07
N HIS A 50 21.56 6.52 -6.07
CA HIS A 50 20.10 6.69 -6.01
C HIS A 50 19.68 7.42 -4.74
N VAL A 51 20.23 7.06 -3.58
CA VAL A 51 19.97 7.73 -2.29
C VAL A 51 20.42 9.19 -2.28
N ARG A 52 21.52 9.55 -2.97
CA ARG A 52 21.97 10.95 -3.10
C ARG A 52 21.04 11.78 -3.98
N THR A 53 20.64 11.27 -5.14
CA THR A 53 19.64 11.91 -6.02
C THR A 53 18.29 12.03 -5.30
N PHE A 54 17.92 11.00 -4.54
CA PHE A 54 16.72 10.92 -3.70
C PHE A 54 16.72 11.92 -2.53
N LYS A 55 17.88 12.19 -1.92
CA LYS A 55 18.06 13.27 -0.93
C LYS A 55 18.03 14.65 -1.58
N ALA A 56 18.53 14.79 -2.81
CA ALA A 56 18.44 16.06 -3.55
C ALA A 56 16.98 16.44 -3.88
N MET A 57 16.12 15.45 -4.14
CA MET A 57 14.67 15.61 -4.34
C MET A 57 13.87 15.90 -3.06
N GLN A 58 14.46 15.82 -1.86
CA GLN A 58 13.75 16.18 -0.61
C GLN A 58 13.56 17.68 -0.43
N LYS A 59 14.33 18.52 -1.14
CA LYS A 59 14.12 19.97 -1.15
C LYS A 59 12.81 20.27 -1.88
N ASN A 60 12.02 21.21 -1.36
CA ASN A 60 10.77 21.67 -2.00
C ASN A 60 11.01 21.88 -3.50
N SER A 61 10.12 21.30 -4.33
CA SER A 61 10.19 21.42 -5.78
C SER A 61 10.41 22.89 -6.14
N PRO A 62 11.49 23.25 -6.86
CA PRO A 62 11.73 24.63 -7.25
C PRO A 62 10.56 25.23 -8.05
N LEU A 63 9.76 24.38 -8.70
CA LEU A 63 8.54 24.79 -9.42
C LEU A 63 7.43 25.28 -8.47
N LEU A 64 7.31 24.67 -7.29
CA LEU A 64 6.28 25.00 -6.30
C LEU A 64 6.72 26.13 -5.33
N GLN A 65 8.00 26.52 -5.34
CA GLN A 65 8.46 27.68 -4.56
C GLN A 65 7.77 28.98 -4.96
N ASN A 66 7.26 29.05 -6.20
CA ASN A 66 6.54 30.21 -6.74
C ASN A 66 5.01 30.06 -6.69
N ALA A 67 4.48 29.07 -5.97
CA ALA A 67 3.04 28.92 -5.80
C ALA A 67 2.48 30.03 -4.90
N ASN A 68 1.38 30.64 -5.33
CA ASN A 68 0.63 31.61 -4.55
C ASN A 68 -0.62 30.95 -3.97
N TYR A 69 -0.88 31.17 -2.69
CA TYR A 69 -2.01 30.60 -1.97
C TYR A 69 -2.89 31.68 -1.38
N LYS A 70 -4.19 31.59 -1.67
CA LYS A 70 -5.22 32.38 -1.02
C LYS A 70 -6.07 31.47 -0.15
N ILE A 71 -6.14 31.77 1.14
CA ILE A 71 -7.10 31.12 2.04
C ILE A 71 -8.46 31.75 1.78
N LEU A 72 -9.44 30.91 1.42
CA LEU A 72 -10.79 31.36 1.08
C LEU A 72 -11.71 31.30 2.30
N THR A 73 -11.59 30.27 3.13
CA THR A 73 -12.28 30.15 4.40
C THR A 73 -11.54 29.17 5.33
N GLY A 74 -11.71 29.33 6.65
CA GLY A 74 -11.00 28.57 7.66
C GLY A 74 -9.62 29.14 8.02
N THR A 75 -8.98 28.51 8.99
CA THR A 75 -7.62 28.86 9.43
C THR A 75 -6.77 27.61 9.53
N PRO A 76 -5.48 27.66 9.16
CA PRO A 76 -4.56 26.56 9.38
C PRO A 76 -4.47 26.21 10.87
N PRO A 77 -4.30 24.92 11.22
CA PRO A 77 -4.19 24.50 12.61
C PRO A 77 -2.93 25.09 13.26
N GLN A 78 -3.04 25.47 14.53
CA GLN A 78 -1.89 25.99 15.30
C GLN A 78 -0.85 24.91 15.60
N GLU A 79 -1.31 23.68 15.81
CA GLU A 79 -0.49 22.51 16.07
C GLU A 79 -0.62 21.51 14.92
N LYS A 80 0.46 20.78 14.64
CA LYS A 80 0.44 19.73 13.62
C LYS A 80 -0.59 18.66 14.01
N LYS A 81 -1.46 18.33 13.06
CA LYS A 81 -2.44 17.24 13.19
C LYS A 81 -1.79 15.90 12.84
N LEU A 82 -2.48 14.81 13.15
CA LEU A 82 -2.03 13.49 12.70
C LEU A 82 -2.18 13.39 11.17
N LEU A 83 -3.36 13.73 10.65
CA LEU A 83 -3.73 13.46 9.25
C LEU A 83 -4.36 14.69 8.60
N THR A 84 -3.87 15.08 7.42
CA THR A 84 -4.57 16.01 6.53
C THR A 84 -5.33 15.20 5.49
N VAL A 85 -6.65 15.39 5.40
CA VAL A 85 -7.48 14.82 4.33
C VAL A 85 -7.56 15.83 3.21
N GLY A 86 -6.83 15.59 2.12
CA GLY A 86 -6.71 16.48 0.98
C GLY A 86 -7.71 16.13 -0.12
N ILE A 87 -8.50 17.13 -0.53
CA ILE A 87 -9.44 17.06 -1.63
C ILE A 87 -9.13 18.18 -2.61
N SER A 88 -8.94 17.84 -3.88
CA SER A 88 -8.88 18.83 -4.96
C SER A 88 -10.19 18.83 -5.76
N PHE A 89 -10.71 20.01 -6.07
CA PHE A 89 -11.98 20.16 -6.77
C PHE A 89 -11.88 21.21 -7.90
N VAL A 90 -12.34 20.79 -9.08
CA VAL A 90 -12.53 21.62 -10.28
C VAL A 90 -14.01 21.56 -10.64
N GLN A 91 -14.58 22.67 -11.11
CA GLN A 91 -15.97 22.68 -11.55
C GLN A 91 -16.22 21.61 -12.63
N HIS A 92 -17.18 20.74 -12.37
CA HIS A 92 -17.71 19.78 -13.33
C HIS A 92 -19.25 19.75 -13.20
N PRO A 93 -19.99 19.15 -14.15
CA PRO A 93 -21.46 19.28 -14.25
C PRO A 93 -22.27 18.86 -13.01
N HIS A 94 -21.67 18.12 -12.08
CA HIS A 94 -22.29 17.68 -10.82
C HIS A 94 -21.68 18.43 -9.64
N GLU A 95 -21.97 19.73 -9.54
CA GLU A 95 -21.37 20.63 -8.54
C GLU A 95 -21.60 20.20 -7.08
N SER A 96 -22.59 19.34 -6.81
CA SER A 96 -22.91 18.86 -5.46
C SER A 96 -21.96 17.79 -4.91
N CYS A 97 -21.06 17.23 -5.73
CA CYS A 97 -20.24 16.08 -5.32
C CYS A 97 -19.27 16.39 -4.18
N LEU A 98 -18.57 17.51 -4.25
CA LEU A 98 -17.69 17.97 -3.16
C LEU A 98 -18.48 18.10 -1.85
N LEU A 99 -19.68 18.69 -1.89
CA LEU A 99 -20.50 18.89 -0.70
C LEU A 99 -20.96 17.55 -0.12
N HIS A 100 -21.35 16.59 -0.95
CA HIS A 100 -21.70 15.24 -0.50
C HIS A 100 -20.50 14.50 0.10
N THR A 101 -19.31 14.60 -0.50
CA THR A 101 -18.07 14.01 0.03
C THR A 101 -17.72 14.61 1.39
N LEU A 102 -17.75 15.93 1.54
CA LEU A 102 -17.53 16.60 2.82
C LEU A 102 -18.56 16.17 3.87
N GLN A 103 -19.84 16.09 3.49
CA GLN A 103 -20.90 15.64 4.38
C GLN A 103 -20.67 14.20 4.85
N SER A 104 -20.34 13.29 3.94
CA SER A 104 -20.01 11.90 4.27
C SER A 104 -18.80 11.81 5.21
N LEU A 105 -17.73 12.55 4.94
CA LEU A 105 -16.52 12.57 5.75
C LEU A 105 -16.81 13.00 7.20
N PHE A 106 -17.51 14.13 7.38
CA PHE A 106 -17.80 14.65 8.72
C PHE A 106 -18.82 13.79 9.48
N GLN A 107 -19.83 13.24 8.80
CA GLN A 107 -20.80 12.33 9.42
C GLN A 107 -20.19 10.98 9.83
N ALA A 108 -19.23 10.49 9.04
CA ALA A 108 -18.53 9.23 9.31
C ALA A 108 -17.53 9.32 10.49
N SER A 109 -17.26 10.52 11.00
CA SER A 109 -16.25 10.79 12.01
C SER A 109 -16.87 11.26 13.33
N SER A 110 -16.37 10.75 14.44
CA SER A 110 -16.70 11.25 15.77
C SER A 110 -15.89 12.50 16.15
N GLU A 111 -16.36 13.28 17.13
CA GLU A 111 -15.63 14.47 17.61
C GLU A 111 -14.18 14.18 18.06
N PRO A 112 -13.89 13.09 18.79
CA PRO A 112 -12.51 12.70 19.09
C PRO A 112 -11.68 12.42 17.84
N GLU A 113 -12.23 11.73 16.83
CA GLU A 113 -11.52 11.48 15.56
C GLU A 113 -11.21 12.78 14.83
N LEU A 114 -12.17 13.70 14.79
CA LEU A 114 -12.03 15.01 14.16
C LEU A 114 -10.95 15.88 14.82
N SER A 115 -10.56 15.60 16.06
CA SER A 115 -9.46 16.33 16.72
C SER A 115 -8.09 16.00 16.14
N TYR A 116 -7.93 14.80 15.55
CA TYR A 116 -6.69 14.30 14.96
C TYR A 116 -6.53 14.66 13.49
N ILE A 117 -7.58 15.14 12.82
CA ILE A 117 -7.55 15.40 11.38
C ILE A 117 -7.78 16.87 11.03
N MET A 118 -7.39 17.22 9.81
CA MET A 118 -7.65 18.50 9.15
C MET A 118 -8.13 18.21 7.73
N VAL A 119 -9.30 18.69 7.33
CA VAL A 119 -9.78 18.59 5.95
C VAL A 119 -9.32 19.80 5.16
N LEU A 120 -8.52 19.57 4.12
CA LEU A 120 -7.98 20.61 3.24
C LEU A 120 -8.61 20.48 1.85
N VAL A 121 -9.35 21.50 1.44
CA VAL A 121 -9.98 21.57 0.13
C VAL A 121 -9.25 22.60 -0.73
N HIS A 122 -8.79 22.19 -1.91
CA HIS A 122 -8.23 23.08 -2.92
C HIS A 122 -9.25 23.28 -4.04
N LEU A 123 -9.70 24.52 -4.20
CA LEU A 123 -10.61 24.92 -5.28
C LEU A 123 -9.81 25.50 -6.44
N LEU A 124 -10.02 24.96 -7.64
CA LEU A 124 -9.42 25.47 -8.86
C LEU A 124 -10.49 25.85 -9.88
N ASN A 125 -10.82 27.15 -9.91
CA ASN A 125 -11.58 27.75 -10.99
C ASN A 125 -11.14 29.21 -11.16
N PRO A 126 -10.85 29.68 -12.39
CA PRO A 126 -10.60 31.09 -12.64
C PRO A 126 -11.84 31.98 -12.47
N ASP A 127 -13.06 31.42 -12.52
CA ASP A 127 -14.30 32.19 -12.36
C ASP A 127 -14.50 32.63 -10.89
N PRO A 128 -14.41 33.95 -10.61
CA PRO A 128 -14.58 34.47 -9.26
C PRO A 128 -16.01 34.36 -8.73
N GLU A 129 -17.03 34.38 -9.60
CA GLU A 129 -18.44 34.29 -9.18
C GLU A 129 -18.73 32.88 -8.67
N TRP A 130 -18.38 31.87 -9.48
CA TRP A 130 -18.48 30.47 -9.09
C TRP A 130 -17.69 30.15 -7.82
N LEU A 131 -16.46 30.68 -7.71
CA LEU A 131 -15.63 30.47 -6.53
C LEU A 131 -16.30 31.05 -5.28
N SER A 132 -16.84 32.27 -5.38
CA SER A 132 -17.56 32.92 -4.28
C SER A 132 -18.81 32.14 -3.87
N GLN A 133 -19.56 31.61 -4.84
CA GLN A 133 -20.75 30.79 -4.57
C GLN A 133 -20.39 29.47 -3.89
N THR A 134 -19.37 28.76 -4.39
CA THR A 134 -18.89 27.50 -3.81
C THR A 134 -18.40 27.69 -2.39
N VAL A 135 -17.60 28.74 -2.14
CA VAL A 135 -17.12 29.08 -0.79
C VAL A 135 -18.28 29.44 0.14
N ALA A 136 -19.30 30.16 -0.35
CA ALA A 136 -20.49 30.49 0.43
C ALA A 136 -21.28 29.22 0.82
N ASN A 137 -21.44 28.29 -0.11
CA ASN A 137 -22.13 27.01 0.14
C ASN A 137 -21.37 26.16 1.18
N ILE A 138 -20.04 26.03 1.03
CA ILE A 138 -19.20 25.32 2.01
C ILE A 138 -19.27 26.00 3.37
N SER A 139 -19.16 27.34 3.40
CA SER A 139 -19.17 28.12 4.65
C SER A 139 -20.52 28.03 5.37
N SER A 140 -21.62 27.96 4.63
CA SER A 140 -22.96 27.80 5.19
C SER A 140 -23.16 26.42 5.80
N LEU A 141 -22.79 25.35 5.08
CA LEU A 141 -23.04 23.97 5.49
C LEU A 141 -22.07 23.45 6.56
N PHE A 142 -20.80 23.90 6.51
CA PHE A 142 -19.73 23.36 7.35
C PHE A 142 -19.17 24.40 8.33
N LYS A 143 -19.94 25.46 8.63
CA LYS A 143 -19.57 26.52 9.58
C LYS A 143 -18.94 25.99 10.88
N PRO A 144 -19.53 24.99 11.58
CA PRO A 144 -18.95 24.51 12.84
C PRO A 144 -17.55 23.89 12.66
N HIS A 145 -17.30 23.21 11.54
CA HIS A 145 -16.00 22.60 11.23
C HIS A 145 -14.96 23.65 10.84
N ILE A 146 -15.37 24.74 10.21
CA ILE A 146 -14.51 25.88 9.88
C ILE A 146 -14.10 26.62 11.16
N GLU A 147 -15.07 26.94 12.03
CA GLU A 147 -14.83 27.65 13.30
C GLU A 147 -13.96 26.83 14.27
N THR A 148 -14.05 25.51 14.21
CA THR A 148 -13.21 24.60 15.03
C THR A 148 -11.91 24.17 14.34
N GLN A 149 -11.51 24.83 13.25
CA GLN A 149 -10.25 24.57 12.53
C GLN A 149 -10.10 23.13 11.99
N LYS A 150 -11.22 22.50 11.62
CA LYS A 150 -11.29 21.15 11.03
C LYS A 150 -11.43 21.18 9.50
N LEU A 151 -11.84 22.31 8.93
CA LEU A 151 -11.99 22.51 7.49
C LEU A 151 -11.29 23.80 7.04
N LEU A 152 -10.43 23.69 6.03
CA LEU A 152 -9.69 24.79 5.42
C LEU A 152 -9.87 24.72 3.92
N VAL A 153 -10.24 25.84 3.32
CA VAL A 153 -10.43 25.95 1.87
C VAL A 153 -9.42 26.94 1.32
N ILE A 154 -8.66 26.49 0.32
CA ILE A 154 -7.59 27.26 -0.31
C ILE A 154 -7.80 27.35 -1.82
N GLN A 155 -7.20 28.37 -2.40
CA GLN A 155 -6.93 28.48 -3.83
C GLN A 155 -5.42 28.60 -4.01
N GLY A 156 -4.80 27.56 -4.55
CA GLY A 156 -3.41 27.57 -5.01
C GLY A 156 -3.32 27.86 -6.50
N LEU A 157 -2.37 28.71 -6.91
CA LEU A 157 -2.06 29.03 -8.30
C LEU A 157 -0.54 28.98 -8.51
N LEU A 158 -0.08 28.44 -9.63
CA LEU A 158 1.33 28.49 -10.03
C LEU A 158 1.60 29.78 -10.81
N ASN A 159 2.55 30.60 -10.33
CA ASN A 159 2.97 31.78 -11.07
C ASN A 159 3.61 31.37 -12.41
N GLY A 160 3.03 31.85 -13.52
CA GLY A 160 3.47 31.50 -14.88
C GLY A 160 2.68 30.39 -15.55
N SER A 161 1.78 29.69 -14.85
CA SER A 161 0.74 28.92 -15.52
C SER A 161 -0.35 29.89 -15.96
N SER A 162 -0.26 30.37 -17.20
CA SER A 162 -1.50 30.49 -17.96
C SER A 162 -2.08 29.08 -18.03
N LEU A 163 -2.90 28.70 -17.05
CA LEU A 163 -3.86 27.59 -17.23
C LEU A 163 -4.41 27.79 -18.65
N PRO A 164 -4.34 26.78 -19.55
CA PRO A 164 -4.88 26.92 -20.88
C PRO A 164 -6.27 27.50 -20.72
N ARG A 165 -6.39 28.73 -21.19
CA ARG A 165 -7.61 29.50 -21.13
C ARG A 165 -8.48 28.92 -22.22
N ASP A 166 -9.03 27.73 -21.98
CA ASP A 166 -10.07 27.15 -22.82
C ASP A 166 -11.39 27.85 -22.46
N VAL A 167 -11.36 29.18 -22.52
CA VAL A 167 -12.55 30.01 -22.66
C VAL A 167 -12.82 30.04 -24.16
N ASN A 168 -13.33 28.92 -24.69
CA ASN A 168 -14.19 28.82 -25.89
C ASN A 168 -14.16 27.49 -26.64
N ASP A 169 -13.40 26.46 -26.22
CA ASP A 169 -13.45 25.21 -26.98
C ASP A 169 -14.71 24.40 -26.63
N THR A 170 -15.74 24.64 -27.42
CA THR A 170 -17.02 23.91 -27.43
C THR A 170 -16.83 22.51 -28.04
N HIS A 171 -15.61 21.97 -28.00
CA HIS A 171 -15.23 20.65 -28.47
C HIS A 171 -14.72 19.81 -27.28
N HIS A 172 -15.50 18.79 -26.93
CA HIS A 172 -15.26 17.80 -25.88
C HIS A 172 -13.99 16.93 -26.05
N SER A 173 -12.80 17.51 -26.21
CA SER A 173 -11.59 16.69 -26.40
C SER A 173 -10.32 17.35 -25.84
N SER A 174 -10.31 17.71 -24.56
CA SER A 174 -9.03 17.79 -23.85
C SER A 174 -8.41 16.39 -23.83
N SER A 175 -7.25 16.20 -24.44
CA SER A 175 -6.55 14.91 -24.43
C SER A 175 -6.37 14.38 -22.99
N CYS A 176 -6.36 13.06 -22.80
CA CYS A 176 -6.15 12.48 -21.46
C CYS A 176 -4.87 12.98 -20.78
N LYS A 177 -3.82 13.21 -21.58
CA LYS A 177 -2.57 13.84 -21.13
C LYS A 177 -2.78 15.19 -20.45
N ALA A 178 -3.62 16.07 -21.01
CA ALA A 178 -3.93 17.37 -20.40
C ALA A 178 -4.71 17.21 -19.09
N LEU A 179 -5.63 16.24 -19.00
CA LEU A 179 -6.38 15.95 -17.79
C LEU A 179 -5.49 15.38 -16.68
N TYR A 180 -4.58 14.45 -17.00
CA TYR A 180 -3.60 13.93 -16.05
C TYR A 180 -2.68 15.04 -15.54
N SER A 181 -2.15 15.86 -16.46
CA SER A 181 -1.29 17.00 -16.14
C SER A 181 -1.99 17.97 -15.18
N ARG A 182 -3.26 18.31 -15.44
CA ARG A 182 -4.08 19.15 -14.55
C ARG A 182 -4.25 18.50 -13.18
N GLN A 183 -4.74 17.25 -13.11
CA GLN A 183 -4.94 16.55 -11.83
C GLN A 183 -3.66 16.51 -10.98
N LYS A 184 -2.51 16.20 -11.59
CA LYS A 184 -1.20 16.19 -10.90
C LYS A 184 -0.76 17.57 -10.42
N THR A 185 -1.01 18.61 -11.22
CA THR A 185 -0.72 19.99 -10.82
C THR A 185 -1.57 20.40 -9.62
N ASP A 186 -2.84 20.05 -9.64
CA ASP A 186 -3.81 20.38 -8.60
C ASP A 186 -3.44 19.71 -7.28
N TYR A 187 -3.24 18.39 -7.29
CA TYR A 187 -2.77 17.66 -6.11
C TYR A 187 -1.35 18.07 -5.70
N GLY A 188 -0.50 18.46 -6.65
CA GLY A 188 0.82 19.02 -6.39
C GLY A 188 0.76 20.29 -5.54
N LEU A 189 -0.13 21.22 -5.90
CA LEU A 189 -0.37 22.46 -5.16
C LEU A 189 -0.98 22.19 -3.78
N LEU A 190 -1.96 21.31 -3.71
CA LEU A 190 -2.62 20.88 -2.46
C LEU A 190 -1.62 20.26 -1.48
N MET A 191 -0.81 19.30 -1.94
CA MET A 191 0.22 18.62 -1.14
C MET A 191 1.33 19.58 -0.69
N ASN A 192 1.73 20.53 -1.53
CA ASN A 192 2.71 21.54 -1.17
C ASN A 192 2.23 22.43 -0.02
N PHE A 193 0.96 22.85 -0.05
CA PHE A 193 0.34 23.57 1.06
C PHE A 193 0.25 22.72 2.33
N ALA A 194 -0.08 21.42 2.18
CA ALA A 194 -0.24 20.49 3.30
C ALA A 194 1.08 20.09 3.99
N SER A 195 2.24 20.40 3.41
CA SER A 195 3.57 19.92 3.83
C SER A 195 3.94 20.13 5.30
N ASN A 196 3.26 21.05 6.00
CA ASN A 196 3.49 21.32 7.42
C ASN A 196 2.24 21.29 8.30
N LEU A 197 1.11 20.77 7.79
CA LEU A 197 -0.15 20.74 8.53
C LEU A 197 -0.31 19.48 9.40
N SER A 198 0.32 18.37 8.98
CA SER A 198 0.16 17.07 9.66
C SER A 198 1.34 16.12 9.42
N ASP A 199 1.37 15.02 10.17
CA ASP A 199 2.39 13.97 10.00
C ASP A 199 2.12 13.07 8.78
N TYR A 200 0.84 12.88 8.45
CA TYR A 200 0.37 12.07 7.33
C TYR A 200 -0.60 12.85 6.44
N PHE A 201 -0.70 12.44 5.18
CA PHE A 201 -1.61 13.02 4.19
C PHE A 201 -2.45 11.92 3.55
N LEU A 202 -3.77 12.07 3.58
CA LEU A 202 -4.72 11.20 2.89
C LEU A 202 -5.20 11.92 1.63
N MET A 203 -5.03 11.28 0.48
CA MET A 203 -5.52 11.76 -0.80
C MET A 203 -6.87 11.10 -1.13
N ILE A 204 -7.91 11.90 -1.31
CA ILE A 204 -9.23 11.44 -1.77
C ILE A 204 -9.79 12.39 -2.84
N GLY A 205 -10.55 11.82 -3.78
CA GLY A 205 -11.34 12.57 -4.74
C GLY A 205 -12.52 13.31 -4.11
N ASP A 206 -13.15 14.16 -4.91
CA ASP A 206 -14.33 14.96 -4.61
C ASP A 206 -15.66 14.19 -4.69
N ASN A 207 -15.61 12.89 -5.01
CA ASN A 207 -16.76 12.02 -5.25
C ASN A 207 -16.70 10.71 -4.44
N VAL A 208 -16.22 10.79 -3.20
CA VAL A 208 -15.90 9.64 -2.35
C VAL A 208 -16.82 9.57 -1.14
N HIS A 209 -17.44 8.41 -0.93
CA HIS A 209 -18.14 8.06 0.29
C HIS A 209 -17.17 7.47 1.33
N CYS A 210 -17.19 8.00 2.54
CA CYS A 210 -16.38 7.55 3.67
C CYS A 210 -17.19 6.62 4.59
N THR A 211 -16.62 5.46 4.94
CA THR A 211 -17.23 4.55 5.94
C THR A 211 -17.03 5.07 7.37
N GLN A 212 -17.92 4.65 8.28
CA GLN A 212 -17.86 5.06 9.69
C GLN A 212 -16.53 4.67 10.33
N LYS A 213 -15.95 5.54 11.16
CA LYS A 213 -14.67 5.33 11.88
C LYS A 213 -13.44 5.19 10.98
N PHE A 214 -13.47 5.68 9.74
CA PHE A 214 -12.32 5.60 8.83
C PHE A 214 -11.05 6.22 9.44
N VAL A 215 -11.18 7.30 10.23
CA VAL A 215 -10.04 7.95 10.90
C VAL A 215 -9.42 7.00 11.92
N SER A 216 -10.22 6.37 12.77
CA SER A 216 -9.74 5.37 13.72
C SER A 216 -9.05 4.21 13.01
N THR A 217 -9.65 3.71 11.91
CA THR A 217 -9.04 2.64 11.11
C THR A 217 -7.66 3.04 10.62
N ILE A 218 -7.52 4.23 10.03
CA ILE A 218 -6.22 4.76 9.57
C ILE A 218 -5.25 4.90 10.75
N TYR A 219 -5.67 5.47 11.87
CA TYR A 219 -4.82 5.64 13.06
C TYR A 219 -4.21 4.31 13.53
N TRP A 220 -5.04 3.28 13.71
CA TRP A 220 -4.56 1.99 14.21
C TRP A 220 -3.65 1.29 13.19
N THR A 221 -3.92 1.46 11.90
CA THR A 221 -3.01 0.98 10.85
C THR A 221 -1.68 1.71 10.91
N LEU A 222 -1.66 3.04 11.01
CA LEU A 222 -0.43 3.82 11.10
C LEU A 222 0.41 3.42 12.32
N GLU A 223 -0.22 3.19 13.48
CA GLU A 223 0.48 2.70 14.68
C GLU A 223 1.07 1.30 14.48
N ALA A 224 0.34 0.38 13.83
CA ALA A 224 0.84 -0.97 13.54
C ALA A 224 2.00 -0.96 12.53
N TRP A 225 1.99 -0.03 11.58
CA TRP A 225 3.01 0.11 10.53
C TRP A 225 4.14 1.09 10.90
N LYS A 226 4.18 1.61 12.12
CA LYS A 226 5.09 2.67 12.54
C LYS A 226 6.58 2.34 12.37
N GLU A 227 6.94 1.09 12.65
CA GLU A 227 8.32 0.58 12.58
C GLU A 227 8.64 -0.14 11.26
N ILE A 228 7.65 -0.28 10.36
CA ILE A 228 7.79 -0.97 9.08
C ILE A 228 7.90 0.09 7.99
N PRO A 229 8.94 0.06 7.13
CA PRO A 229 9.02 0.98 6.01
C PRO A 229 7.87 0.78 5.01
N TRP A 230 7.18 1.86 4.65
CA TRP A 230 6.16 1.88 3.60
C TRP A 230 6.17 3.24 2.89
N MET A 231 5.67 3.24 1.65
CA MET A 231 5.54 4.44 0.83
C MET A 231 4.08 4.91 0.72
N ILE A 232 3.17 3.98 0.39
CA ILE A 232 1.74 4.24 0.24
C ILE A 232 0.94 3.13 0.91
N LEU A 233 0.01 3.54 1.78
CA LEU A 233 -1.01 2.67 2.35
C LEU A 233 -2.35 2.90 1.61
N GLU A 234 -2.94 1.85 1.06
CA GLU A 234 -4.16 1.96 0.24
C GLU A 234 -5.39 1.41 0.97
N PHE A 235 -6.36 2.29 1.22
CA PHE A 235 -7.60 1.99 1.94
C PHE A 235 -8.85 1.94 1.02
N SER A 236 -8.62 1.88 -0.29
CA SER A 236 -9.66 1.80 -1.31
C SER A 236 -9.23 0.87 -2.43
N SER A 237 -10.21 0.33 -3.16
CA SER A 237 -9.95 -0.28 -4.47
C SER A 237 -9.76 0.77 -5.56
N LEU A 238 -10.07 2.04 -5.27
CA LEU A 238 -9.87 3.17 -6.18
C LEU A 238 -8.37 3.44 -6.36
N SER A 239 -7.94 3.58 -7.60
CA SER A 239 -6.57 3.75 -8.05
C SER A 239 -6.04 5.11 -7.64
N PHE A 240 -6.95 6.08 -7.53
CA PHE A 240 -6.66 7.44 -7.11
C PHE A 240 -6.94 7.66 -5.61
N SER A 241 -8.17 7.45 -5.16
CA SER A 241 -8.61 7.81 -3.80
C SER A 241 -8.21 6.80 -2.73
N GLY A 242 -8.07 7.24 -1.48
CA GLY A 242 -7.82 6.38 -0.33
C GLY A 242 -6.35 6.03 -0.12
N LYS A 243 -5.44 6.86 -0.64
CA LYS A 243 -3.98 6.68 -0.51
C LYS A 243 -3.44 7.56 0.61
N VAL A 244 -2.76 6.94 1.57
CA VAL A 244 -2.11 7.63 2.69
C VAL A 244 -0.60 7.67 2.47
N PHE A 245 -0.02 8.84 2.71
CA PHE A 245 1.40 9.13 2.56
C PHE A 245 1.96 9.72 3.86
N HIS A 246 3.25 9.55 4.09
CA HIS A 246 3.96 10.42 5.01
C HIS A 246 4.07 11.84 4.44
N THR A 247 3.75 12.87 5.24
CA THR A 247 3.86 14.26 4.80
C THR A 247 5.28 14.63 4.38
N ARG A 248 6.29 14.04 5.02
CA ARG A 248 7.72 14.26 4.71
C ARG A 248 8.11 13.86 3.28
N ASP A 249 7.32 12.99 2.65
CA ASP A 249 7.59 12.47 1.31
C ASP A 249 6.79 13.19 0.22
N LEU A 250 5.88 14.12 0.59
CA LEU A 250 5.06 14.88 -0.36
C LEU A 250 5.90 15.76 -1.30
N SER A 251 6.97 16.40 -0.82
CA SER A 251 7.84 17.21 -1.69
C SER A 251 8.46 16.40 -2.82
N ARG A 252 8.75 15.12 -2.54
CA ARG A 252 9.24 14.18 -3.55
C ARG A 252 8.14 13.75 -4.50
N LEU A 253 6.96 13.39 -3.97
CA LEU A 253 5.82 13.00 -4.78
C LEU A 253 5.38 14.12 -5.73
N THR A 254 5.31 15.36 -5.24
CA THR A 254 4.97 16.52 -6.07
C THR A 254 6.03 16.77 -7.15
N SER A 255 7.32 16.66 -6.83
CA SER A 255 8.39 16.73 -7.84
C SER A 255 8.23 15.64 -8.90
N PHE A 256 7.88 14.42 -8.50
CA PHE A 256 7.63 13.29 -9.39
C PHE A 256 6.42 13.55 -10.31
N PHE A 257 5.34 14.10 -9.77
CA PHE A 257 4.17 14.55 -10.55
C PHE A 257 4.56 15.54 -11.65
N PHE A 258 5.42 16.52 -11.36
CA PHE A 258 5.87 17.51 -12.35
C PHE A 258 6.81 16.96 -13.42
N LEU A 259 7.54 15.88 -13.14
CA LEU A 259 8.41 15.24 -14.14
C LEU A 259 7.62 14.41 -15.14
N PHE A 260 6.55 13.75 -14.70
CA PHE A 260 5.80 12.79 -15.52
C PHE A 260 4.38 13.26 -15.81
N GLN A 261 4.23 14.43 -16.43
CA GLN A 261 2.94 15.09 -16.67
C GLN A 261 1.99 14.30 -17.60
N ASP A 262 2.51 13.38 -18.40
CA ASP A 262 1.73 12.67 -19.42
C ASP A 262 1.19 11.31 -18.96
N THR A 263 1.75 10.77 -17.87
CA THR A 263 1.39 9.45 -17.33
C THR A 263 0.10 9.53 -16.51
N PRO A 264 -0.81 8.55 -16.58
CA PRO A 264 -1.91 8.42 -15.63
C PRO A 264 -1.40 8.46 -14.17
N THR A 265 -2.12 9.15 -13.29
CA THR A 265 -1.65 9.42 -11.92
C THR A 265 -1.58 8.15 -11.09
N ASP A 266 -2.50 7.22 -11.28
CA ASP A 266 -2.54 5.91 -10.66
C ASP A 266 -1.31 5.05 -11.01
N LEU A 267 -0.98 4.96 -12.31
CA LEU A 267 0.22 4.28 -12.76
C LEU A 267 1.46 4.91 -12.14
N LEU A 268 1.51 6.25 -12.12
CA LEU A 268 2.63 6.97 -11.53
C LEU A 268 2.77 6.72 -10.02
N LEU A 269 1.66 6.59 -9.28
CA LEU A 269 1.69 6.26 -7.86
C LEU A 269 2.19 4.84 -7.61
N SER A 270 1.83 3.89 -8.48
CA SER A 270 2.39 2.53 -8.44
C SER A 270 3.91 2.56 -8.61
N GLU A 271 4.41 3.32 -9.58
CA GLU A 271 5.85 3.49 -9.80
C GLU A 271 6.57 4.19 -8.63
N PHE A 272 5.89 5.12 -7.96
CA PHE A 272 6.46 5.84 -6.83
C PHE A 272 6.77 4.92 -5.63
N CYS A 273 6.01 3.84 -5.44
CA CYS A 273 6.23 2.87 -4.37
C CYS A 273 7.64 2.24 -4.39
N PHE A 274 8.21 2.04 -5.57
CA PHE A 274 9.55 1.46 -5.72
C PHE A 274 10.66 2.29 -5.08
N LEU A 275 10.43 3.58 -4.82
CA LEU A 275 11.42 4.46 -4.21
C LEU A 275 11.80 4.08 -2.77
N LEU A 276 10.94 3.36 -2.05
CA LEU A 276 11.24 2.78 -0.73
C LEU A 276 11.26 1.24 -0.76
N ALA A 277 11.49 0.65 -1.94
CA ALA A 277 11.44 -0.80 -2.15
C ALA A 277 10.10 -1.44 -1.72
N GLN A 278 9.00 -0.66 -1.79
CA GLN A 278 7.65 -1.21 -1.70
C GLN A 278 7.28 -1.77 -3.09
N ASN A 279 7.72 -2.99 -3.37
CA ASN A 279 7.48 -3.63 -4.68
C ASN A 279 6.05 -4.13 -4.83
N VAL A 280 5.34 -4.33 -3.71
CA VAL A 280 3.99 -4.87 -3.66
C VAL A 280 3.05 -3.82 -3.05
N PRO A 281 1.88 -3.55 -3.66
CA PRO A 281 0.89 -2.64 -3.08
C PRO A 281 0.40 -3.14 -1.71
N ILE A 282 0.39 -2.24 -0.71
CA ILE A 282 -0.17 -2.53 0.61
C ILE A 282 -1.63 -2.06 0.60
N ARG A 283 -2.53 -2.96 0.17
CA ARG A 283 -3.96 -2.68 0.03
C ARG A 283 -4.78 -3.41 1.08
N PHE A 284 -5.53 -2.63 1.87
CA PHE A 284 -6.38 -3.11 2.95
C PHE A 284 -7.76 -3.50 2.45
N SER A 285 -8.34 -4.52 3.09
CA SER A 285 -9.71 -4.95 2.95
C SER A 285 -10.37 -5.04 4.33
N PRO A 286 -11.68 -4.75 4.49
CA PRO A 286 -12.55 -4.10 3.51
C PRO A 286 -12.09 -2.66 3.22
N THR A 287 -12.48 -2.13 2.07
CA THR A 287 -12.19 -0.74 1.72
C THR A 287 -13.03 0.20 2.59
N ILE A 288 -12.48 1.38 2.92
CA ILE A 288 -13.18 2.37 3.76
C ILE A 288 -13.62 3.61 2.96
N PHE A 289 -13.24 3.67 1.69
CA PHE A 289 -13.58 4.72 0.74
C PHE A 289 -14.15 4.10 -0.53
N HIS A 290 -15.34 4.54 -0.93
CA HIS A 290 -16.03 4.03 -2.12
C HIS A 290 -16.47 5.18 -3.03
N HIS A 291 -16.68 4.89 -4.31
CA HIS A 291 -17.21 5.89 -5.23
C HIS A 291 -18.66 6.24 -4.90
N MET A 292 -19.03 7.52 -4.94
CA MET A 292 -20.42 7.95 -4.86
C MET A 292 -21.12 7.73 -6.20
N SER A 293 -22.14 6.86 -6.24
CA SER A 293 -22.84 6.49 -7.49
C SER A 293 -23.48 7.69 -8.20
N ASN A 294 -24.02 8.65 -7.43
CA ASN A 294 -24.67 9.85 -7.99
C ASN A 294 -23.69 10.91 -8.51
N CYS A 295 -22.40 10.68 -8.32
CA CYS A 295 -21.29 11.58 -8.68
C CYS A 295 -20.31 10.94 -9.66
N MET A 296 -20.73 9.85 -10.30
CA MET A 296 -19.93 9.15 -11.31
C MET A 296 -19.75 10.01 -12.55
N PHE A 297 -18.48 10.30 -12.85
CA PHE A 297 -18.07 10.91 -14.10
C PHE A 297 -17.25 9.88 -14.87
N GLU A 298 -17.92 9.11 -15.73
CA GLU A 298 -17.23 8.16 -16.60
C GLU A 298 -16.57 8.95 -17.74
N ASN A 299 -15.29 9.25 -17.58
CA ASN A 299 -14.47 9.85 -18.61
C ASN A 299 -13.55 8.76 -19.17
N ALA A 300 -13.37 8.70 -20.50
CA ALA A 300 -12.47 7.75 -21.14
C ALA A 300 -11.04 7.78 -20.56
N CYS A 301 -10.62 8.92 -20.00
CA CYS A 301 -9.32 9.10 -19.37
C CYS A 301 -9.27 8.64 -17.90
N PHE A 302 -10.39 8.58 -17.21
CA PHE A 302 -10.48 8.13 -15.82
C PHE A 302 -11.57 7.06 -15.73
N PRO A 303 -11.26 5.82 -16.17
CA PRO A 303 -12.24 4.76 -16.17
C PRO A 303 -12.72 4.47 -14.76
N VAL A 304 -14.02 4.20 -14.62
CA VAL A 304 -14.61 3.87 -13.31
C VAL A 304 -14.10 2.51 -12.87
N GLU A 305 -13.50 2.49 -11.69
CA GLU A 305 -12.93 1.28 -11.13
C GLU A 305 -13.97 0.44 -10.42
N LYS A 306 -14.00 -0.84 -10.75
CA LYS A 306 -14.88 -1.80 -10.11
C LYS A 306 -14.18 -2.41 -8.91
N GLU A 307 -14.82 -2.33 -7.76
CA GLU A 307 -14.35 -3.01 -6.58
C GLU A 307 -14.45 -4.53 -6.78
N LYS A 308 -13.32 -5.24 -6.65
CA LYS A 308 -13.31 -6.71 -6.69
C LYS A 308 -14.04 -7.23 -5.46
N VAL A 309 -15.20 -7.84 -5.68
CA VAL A 309 -15.96 -8.56 -4.66
C VAL A 309 -15.35 -9.95 -4.52
N PHE A 310 -14.93 -10.30 -3.31
CA PHE A 310 -14.49 -11.65 -2.98
C PHE A 310 -15.68 -12.44 -2.45
N GLY A 311 -15.82 -13.69 -2.88
CA GLY A 311 -16.78 -14.63 -2.30
C GLY A 311 -16.33 -15.16 -0.94
N GLU A 312 -16.84 -16.33 -0.58
CA GLU A 312 -16.37 -17.08 0.59
C GLU A 312 -14.89 -17.49 0.44
N PRO A 313 -14.14 -17.65 1.54
CA PRO A 313 -12.76 -18.12 1.50
C PRO A 313 -12.68 -19.58 1.02
N ASP A 314 -11.60 -19.89 0.28
CA ASP A 314 -11.37 -21.21 -0.30
C ASP A 314 -10.70 -22.17 0.70
N ASN A 315 -9.76 -21.65 1.51
CA ASN A 315 -8.95 -22.40 2.47
C ASN A 315 -8.47 -23.77 1.93
N PRO A 316 -7.61 -23.80 0.89
CA PRO A 316 -7.07 -25.03 0.33
C PRO A 316 -6.43 -25.94 1.39
N THR A 317 -6.44 -27.25 1.17
CA THR A 317 -5.97 -28.23 2.16
C THR A 317 -4.57 -27.91 2.68
N ALA A 318 -4.43 -27.87 4.00
CA ALA A 318 -3.21 -27.44 4.67
C ALA A 318 -3.08 -28.07 6.06
N SER A 319 -1.83 -28.26 6.49
CA SER A 319 -1.49 -28.64 7.86
C SER A 319 -1.06 -27.41 8.67
N VAL A 320 -1.56 -27.26 9.89
CA VAL A 320 -1.17 -26.16 10.79
C VAL A 320 -0.16 -26.64 11.83
N LEU A 321 1.01 -25.98 11.87
CA LEU A 321 2.06 -26.20 12.87
C LEU A 321 2.21 -24.97 13.76
N THR A 322 2.64 -25.17 15.00
CA THR A 322 2.94 -24.08 15.93
C THR A 322 3.97 -24.52 16.96
N ASP A 323 4.81 -23.58 17.39
CA ASP A 323 5.75 -23.75 18.51
C ASP A 323 5.20 -23.20 19.84
N MET A 324 3.98 -22.63 19.81
CA MET A 324 3.28 -22.13 20.98
C MET A 324 2.81 -23.28 21.88
N MET A 325 2.57 -23.00 23.15
CA MET A 325 2.07 -24.00 24.08
C MET A 325 0.66 -24.45 23.67
N THR A 326 0.56 -25.69 23.17
CA THR A 326 -0.73 -26.32 22.85
C THR A 326 -1.35 -26.92 24.11
N VAL A 327 -2.51 -26.42 24.52
CA VAL A 327 -3.33 -27.07 25.54
C VAL A 327 -4.14 -28.18 24.83
N LEU A 328 -4.16 -29.41 25.38
CA LEU A 328 -4.63 -30.66 24.72
C LEU A 328 -6.00 -30.58 24.02
N THR A 329 -6.85 -29.63 24.38
CA THR A 329 -8.19 -29.44 23.81
C THR A 329 -8.24 -28.51 22.59
N PHE A 330 -7.17 -27.79 22.27
CA PHE A 330 -7.16 -26.78 21.21
C PHE A 330 -6.17 -27.18 20.11
N PHE A 331 -6.68 -27.87 19.09
CA PHE A 331 -5.86 -28.26 17.94
C PHE A 331 -5.50 -27.02 17.10
N PRO A 332 -4.21 -26.82 16.74
CA PRO A 332 -3.79 -25.69 15.89
C PRO A 332 -4.56 -25.62 14.57
N GLN A 333 -4.98 -26.77 14.06
CA GLN A 333 -5.77 -26.88 12.82
C GLN A 333 -7.05 -26.03 12.85
N TYR A 334 -7.68 -25.83 14.02
CA TYR A 334 -8.88 -25.00 14.15
C TYR A 334 -8.64 -23.52 13.85
N ALA A 335 -7.39 -23.04 13.87
CA ALA A 335 -7.08 -21.69 13.40
C ALA A 335 -7.31 -21.53 11.89
N TYR A 336 -7.32 -22.61 11.11
CA TYR A 336 -7.43 -22.58 9.64
C TYR A 336 -8.70 -23.26 9.11
N THR A 337 -9.27 -24.22 9.84
CA THR A 337 -10.55 -24.82 9.45
C THR A 337 -11.66 -23.77 9.49
N LEU A 338 -12.43 -23.65 8.40
CA LEU A 338 -13.57 -22.73 8.29
C LEU A 338 -14.74 -23.22 9.16
N ASN A 339 -14.67 -22.95 10.47
CA ASN A 339 -15.69 -23.30 11.45
C ASN A 339 -15.76 -22.23 12.57
N GLU A 340 -16.53 -22.50 13.63
CA GLU A 340 -16.64 -21.62 14.80
C GLU A 340 -15.61 -21.96 15.91
N ASP A 341 -14.76 -22.97 15.69
CA ASP A 341 -13.70 -23.34 16.62
C ASP A 341 -12.51 -22.37 16.48
N TYR A 342 -11.55 -22.50 17.40
CA TYR A 342 -10.38 -21.63 17.45
C TYR A 342 -9.19 -22.36 18.07
N TYR A 343 -7.99 -21.87 17.76
CA TYR A 343 -6.81 -22.25 18.50
C TYR A 343 -6.59 -21.29 19.68
N ALA A 344 -6.26 -21.84 20.84
CA ALA A 344 -6.00 -21.08 22.06
C ALA A 344 -4.66 -21.50 22.67
N THR A 345 -3.88 -20.53 23.10
CA THR A 345 -2.58 -20.76 23.73
C THR A 345 -2.33 -19.75 24.86
N LEU A 346 -1.41 -20.09 25.76
CA LEU A 346 -1.05 -19.28 26.92
C LEU A 346 0.36 -18.75 26.78
N ASP A 347 0.55 -17.53 27.25
CA ASP A 347 1.84 -16.87 27.44
C ASP A 347 2.79 -16.94 26.23
N PRO A 348 2.33 -16.64 24.99
CA PRO A 348 3.21 -16.69 23.84
C PRO A 348 4.29 -15.61 23.96
N VAL A 349 5.50 -15.99 23.60
CA VAL A 349 6.68 -15.14 23.66
C VAL A 349 7.06 -14.64 22.27
N ARG A 350 7.92 -13.61 22.22
CA ARG A 350 8.47 -13.11 20.96
C ARG A 350 9.17 -14.25 20.19
N GLY A 351 8.85 -14.38 18.92
CA GLY A 351 9.38 -15.40 18.03
C GLY A 351 8.47 -16.61 17.87
N ASN A 352 7.49 -16.80 18.75
CA ASN A 352 6.50 -17.86 18.56
C ASN A 352 5.67 -17.63 17.31
N HIS A 353 5.29 -18.72 16.66
CA HIS A 353 4.55 -18.69 15.41
C HIS A 353 3.50 -19.80 15.30
N LEU A 354 2.52 -19.53 14.45
CA LEU A 354 1.61 -20.52 13.89
C LEU A 354 1.74 -20.45 12.38
N THR A 355 2.08 -21.56 11.75
CA THR A 355 2.31 -21.66 10.31
C THR A 355 1.29 -22.61 9.69
N VAL A 356 0.51 -22.09 8.76
CA VAL A 356 -0.30 -22.88 7.83
C VAL A 356 0.60 -23.31 6.68
N ILE A 357 0.70 -24.62 6.43
CA ILE A 357 1.50 -25.20 5.35
C ILE A 357 0.55 -25.86 4.36
N LEU A 358 0.42 -25.28 3.17
CA LEU A 358 -0.45 -25.78 2.12
C LEU A 358 0.09 -27.11 1.59
N GLU A 359 -0.78 -28.08 1.31
CA GLU A 359 -0.38 -29.36 0.75
C GLU A 359 0.16 -29.23 -0.68
N LYS A 360 -0.38 -28.26 -1.43
CA LYS A 360 0.10 -27.85 -2.74
C LYS A 360 0.34 -26.34 -2.70
N PRO A 361 1.39 -25.82 -3.35
CA PRO A 361 1.52 -24.40 -3.54
C PRO A 361 0.29 -23.81 -4.24
N GLN A 362 -0.10 -22.59 -3.86
CA GLN A 362 -1.31 -21.94 -4.37
C GLN A 362 -1.06 -20.48 -4.73
N LYS A 363 -1.76 -20.00 -5.76
CA LYS A 363 -1.80 -18.57 -6.07
C LYS A 363 -2.85 -17.87 -5.19
N VAL A 364 -2.46 -17.56 -3.97
CA VAL A 364 -3.28 -16.85 -2.98
C VAL A 364 -3.44 -15.38 -3.36
N ILE A 365 -4.65 -14.85 -3.36
CA ILE A 365 -4.97 -13.46 -3.75
C ILE A 365 -5.40 -12.57 -2.57
N ARG A 366 -5.74 -13.18 -1.42
CA ARG A 366 -6.11 -12.47 -0.19
C ARG A 366 -5.88 -13.39 1.01
N VAL A 367 -5.39 -12.80 2.11
CA VAL A 367 -5.26 -13.47 3.40
C VAL A 367 -5.92 -12.60 4.46
N GLU A 368 -6.79 -13.21 5.26
CA GLU A 368 -7.38 -12.60 6.46
C GLU A 368 -7.00 -13.41 7.69
N VAL A 369 -6.49 -12.75 8.73
CA VAL A 369 -6.13 -13.35 10.02
C VAL A 369 -6.90 -12.64 11.14
N LEU A 370 -7.71 -13.40 11.86
CA LEU A 370 -8.57 -12.94 12.95
C LEU A 370 -8.11 -13.54 14.28
N THR A 371 -7.76 -12.66 15.23
CA THR A 371 -7.34 -13.05 16.58
C THR A 371 -8.17 -12.34 17.65
N GLY A 372 -8.24 -12.96 18.83
CA GLY A 372 -9.07 -12.50 19.94
C GLY A 372 -10.53 -12.89 19.82
N SER A 373 -11.31 -12.63 20.87
CA SER A 373 -12.75 -12.94 20.93
C SER A 373 -13.56 -12.10 19.94
N ALA A 374 -14.64 -12.65 19.36
CA ALA A 374 -15.48 -11.99 18.35
C ALA A 374 -16.16 -10.67 18.78
N GLY A 375 -16.25 -10.38 20.08
CA GLY A 375 -16.82 -9.14 20.61
C GLY A 375 -15.76 -8.08 20.90
N GLU A 376 -15.41 -7.91 22.18
CA GLU A 376 -14.51 -6.86 22.67
C GLU A 376 -13.05 -6.97 22.19
N GLY A 377 -12.70 -8.01 21.43
CA GLY A 377 -11.33 -8.26 20.98
C GLY A 377 -10.37 -8.59 22.13
N ARG A 378 -10.87 -9.16 23.24
CA ARG A 378 -10.01 -9.71 24.30
C ARG A 378 -9.19 -10.87 23.75
N TYR A 379 -8.03 -11.13 24.35
CA TYR A 379 -7.16 -12.27 23.98
C TYR A 379 -6.62 -12.22 22.53
N ARG A 380 -6.62 -11.04 21.93
CA ARG A 380 -6.02 -10.81 20.61
C ARG A 380 -4.50 -10.79 20.69
N VAL A 381 -3.84 -11.08 19.57
CA VAL A 381 -2.40 -10.80 19.44
C VAL A 381 -2.19 -9.30 19.63
N GLN A 382 -1.35 -8.92 20.60
CA GLN A 382 -1.02 -7.52 20.84
C GLN A 382 -0.05 -6.97 19.80
N GLN A 383 1.01 -7.71 19.52
CA GLN A 383 1.98 -7.40 18.46
C GLN A 383 2.28 -8.68 17.69
N GLY A 384 1.90 -8.69 16.43
CA GLY A 384 2.17 -9.79 15.53
C GLY A 384 2.15 -9.35 14.09
N GLN A 385 2.65 -10.21 13.21
CA GLN A 385 2.64 -9.99 11.78
C GLN A 385 2.37 -11.29 11.02
N VAL A 386 1.92 -11.14 9.79
CA VAL A 386 1.69 -12.24 8.86
C VAL A 386 2.76 -12.20 7.79
N GLU A 387 3.35 -13.36 7.52
CA GLU A 387 4.39 -13.55 6.52
C GLU A 387 3.97 -14.64 5.55
N LEU A 388 4.32 -14.43 4.28
CA LEU A 388 4.07 -15.32 3.16
C LEU A 388 5.32 -16.13 2.88
N GLY A 389 5.21 -17.45 3.00
CA GLY A 389 6.31 -18.39 2.83
C GLY A 389 6.30 -19.07 1.47
N TYR A 390 7.49 -19.21 0.89
CA TYR A 390 7.75 -19.85 -0.40
C TYR A 390 8.81 -20.94 -0.23
N ASP A 391 8.92 -21.80 -1.25
CA ASP A 391 9.93 -22.85 -1.33
C ASP A 391 9.86 -23.81 -0.12
N LEU A 392 8.87 -24.72 -0.15
CA LEU A 392 8.63 -25.70 0.90
C LEU A 392 9.80 -26.67 1.06
N MET A 393 10.26 -26.84 2.29
CA MET A 393 11.14 -27.94 2.71
C MET A 393 10.32 -29.03 3.38
N GLU A 394 10.69 -30.29 3.15
CA GLU A 394 10.02 -31.45 3.77
C GLU A 394 10.54 -31.74 5.19
N GLU A 395 11.82 -31.48 5.46
CA GLU A 395 12.45 -31.77 6.76
C GLU A 395 13.42 -30.64 7.20
N PRO A 396 13.09 -29.85 8.23
CA PRO A 396 11.76 -29.74 8.85
C PRO A 396 10.73 -29.20 7.86
N LYS A 397 9.44 -29.56 8.05
CA LYS A 397 8.34 -29.07 7.22
C LYS A 397 8.13 -27.57 7.47
N ASP A 398 8.74 -26.73 6.63
CA ASP A 398 8.71 -25.27 6.75
C ASP A 398 9.08 -24.61 5.41
N CYS A 399 8.84 -23.30 5.27
CA CYS A 399 9.26 -22.55 4.08
C CYS A 399 10.64 -21.91 4.27
N THR A 400 11.48 -21.90 3.23
CA THR A 400 12.84 -21.31 3.34
C THR A 400 12.86 -19.80 3.24
N HIS A 401 11.91 -19.23 2.51
CA HIS A 401 11.85 -17.81 2.24
C HIS A 401 10.52 -17.24 2.68
N TYR A 402 10.58 -16.13 3.43
CA TYR A 402 9.41 -15.41 3.91
C TYR A 402 9.45 -13.95 3.50
N THR A 403 8.30 -13.46 3.05
CA THR A 403 8.05 -12.04 2.78
C THR A 403 6.96 -11.53 3.72
N LEU A 404 7.14 -10.33 4.28
CA LEU A 404 6.13 -9.70 5.13
C LEU A 404 4.88 -9.34 4.32
N LEU A 405 3.71 -9.81 4.76
CA LEU A 405 2.42 -9.32 4.27
C LEU A 405 2.04 -8.03 5.02
N GLY A 406 2.06 -8.10 6.35
CA GLY A 406 1.80 -6.95 7.20
C GLY A 406 1.64 -7.28 8.68
N PRO A 407 1.62 -6.26 9.56
CA PRO A 407 1.33 -6.38 10.97
C PRO A 407 -0.17 -6.53 11.22
N LEU A 408 -0.55 -7.17 12.33
CA LEU A 408 -1.94 -7.20 12.77
C LEU A 408 -2.35 -5.84 13.35
N VAL A 409 -3.40 -5.27 12.81
CA VAL A 409 -4.05 -4.06 13.33
C VAL A 409 -5.10 -4.50 14.33
N ARG A 410 -4.85 -4.24 15.62
CA ARG A 410 -5.80 -4.59 16.70
C ARG A 410 -6.20 -6.08 16.72
N GLY A 411 -5.30 -6.97 16.30
CA GLY A 411 -5.54 -8.42 16.24
C GLY A 411 -6.19 -8.90 14.95
N HIS A 412 -6.32 -8.05 13.94
CA HIS A 412 -6.86 -8.38 12.62
C HIS A 412 -5.88 -7.98 11.53
N LEU A 413 -5.73 -8.82 10.52
CA LEU A 413 -5.11 -8.48 9.25
C LEU A 413 -6.06 -8.94 8.14
N ASP A 414 -6.33 -8.09 7.15
CA ASP A 414 -7.03 -8.47 5.94
C ASP A 414 -6.42 -7.71 4.77
N GLN A 415 -5.63 -8.43 3.97
CA GLN A 415 -4.80 -7.85 2.92
C GLN A 415 -4.85 -8.68 1.65
N ARG A 416 -4.80 -7.97 0.53
CA ARG A 416 -4.61 -8.58 -0.79
C ARG A 416 -3.15 -8.99 -0.98
N VAL A 417 -2.96 -10.05 -1.74
CA VAL A 417 -1.65 -10.53 -2.15
C VAL A 417 -1.49 -10.24 -3.63
N PHE A 418 -0.39 -9.58 -3.98
CA PHE A 418 -0.01 -9.31 -5.37
C PHE A 418 1.32 -9.99 -5.68
N TYR A 419 1.44 -10.45 -6.91
CA TYR A 419 2.64 -11.08 -7.45
C TYR A 419 3.24 -10.15 -8.50
N GLU A 420 4.57 -10.16 -8.63
CA GLU A 420 5.24 -9.49 -9.74
C GLU A 420 4.82 -10.17 -11.06
N GLU A 421 4.70 -9.40 -12.15
CA GLU A 421 4.43 -9.96 -13.48
C GLU A 421 5.52 -10.99 -13.82
N ASP A 422 5.12 -12.16 -14.32
CA ASP A 422 5.96 -13.35 -14.60
C ASP A 422 6.50 -14.13 -13.38
N ALA A 423 6.13 -13.77 -12.14
CA ALA A 423 6.50 -14.57 -10.98
C ALA A 423 5.75 -15.91 -10.96
N VAL A 424 6.48 -17.01 -11.19
CA VAL A 424 6.00 -18.41 -11.00
C VAL A 424 5.92 -18.80 -9.52
N LYS A 425 6.07 -17.84 -8.59
CA LYS A 425 6.17 -18.13 -7.16
C LYS A 425 4.78 -18.31 -6.55
N GLU A 426 4.40 -19.57 -6.39
CA GLU A 426 3.21 -19.96 -5.65
C GLU A 426 3.50 -20.01 -4.15
N LEU A 427 2.51 -19.59 -3.36
CA LEU A 427 2.62 -19.56 -1.91
C LEU A 427 2.55 -20.97 -1.35
N SER A 428 3.45 -21.31 -0.43
CA SER A 428 3.46 -22.61 0.25
C SER A 428 3.11 -22.51 1.74
N CYS A 429 3.46 -21.41 2.40
CA CYS A 429 3.17 -21.23 3.82
C CYS A 429 2.55 -19.86 4.12
N ILE A 430 1.74 -19.79 5.17
CA ILE A 430 1.26 -18.54 5.78
C ILE A 430 1.63 -18.59 7.26
N ARG A 431 2.47 -17.67 7.72
CA ARG A 431 2.99 -17.66 9.09
C ARG A 431 2.48 -16.45 9.85
N LEU A 432 1.77 -16.70 10.95
CA LEU A 432 1.46 -15.71 11.97
C LEU A 432 2.58 -15.72 13.01
N LEU A 433 3.32 -14.61 13.11
CA LEU A 433 4.46 -14.45 14.03
C LEU A 433 4.11 -13.51 15.18
N VAL A 434 4.44 -13.89 16.41
CA VAL A 434 4.32 -13.06 17.62
C VAL A 434 5.58 -12.23 17.81
N LEU A 435 5.41 -10.91 17.89
CA LEU A 435 6.52 -9.95 17.94
C LEU A 435 6.86 -9.48 19.36
N ALA A 436 5.94 -9.64 20.30
CA ALA A 436 6.14 -9.29 21.70
C ALA A 436 5.50 -10.34 22.63
N PRO A 437 6.09 -10.59 23.81
CA PRO A 437 5.48 -11.45 24.80
C PRO A 437 4.16 -10.86 25.31
N GLN A 438 3.21 -11.72 25.64
CA GLN A 438 1.97 -11.34 26.32
C GLN A 438 1.65 -12.35 27.43
N GLU A 439 1.40 -11.87 28.64
CA GLU A 439 1.05 -12.68 29.81
C GLU A 439 -0.47 -12.90 29.88
N SER A 440 -1.05 -13.37 28.77
CA SER A 440 -2.48 -13.61 28.67
C SER A 440 -2.80 -14.68 27.65
N LEU A 441 -4.00 -15.27 27.78
CA LEU A 441 -4.58 -16.13 26.76
C LEU A 441 -4.57 -15.43 25.40
N LEU A 442 -4.12 -16.15 24.37
CA LEU A 442 -4.18 -15.77 22.98
C LEU A 442 -5.20 -16.67 22.27
N LEU A 443 -6.12 -16.07 21.52
CA LEU A 443 -7.04 -16.77 20.64
C LEU A 443 -6.72 -16.47 19.18
N ILE A 444 -6.52 -17.50 18.38
CA ILE A 444 -6.42 -17.41 16.92
C ILE A 444 -7.67 -18.06 16.37
N ARG A 445 -8.62 -17.22 15.92
CA ARG A 445 -9.94 -17.69 15.50
C ARG A 445 -9.88 -18.30 14.12
N GLN A 446 -9.41 -17.53 13.15
CA GLN A 446 -9.52 -17.88 11.75
C GLN A 446 -8.36 -17.27 10.96
N ILE A 447 -7.79 -18.08 10.08
CA ILE A 447 -6.88 -17.71 9.00
C ILE A 447 -7.61 -18.12 7.73
N ARG A 448 -8.05 -17.14 6.97
CA ARG A 448 -8.85 -17.29 5.76
C ARG A 448 -8.02 -16.93 4.55
N VAL A 449 -8.18 -17.73 3.50
CA VAL A 449 -7.36 -17.67 2.30
C VAL A 449 -8.27 -17.75 1.09
N TRP A 450 -8.07 -16.83 0.15
CA TRP A 450 -8.69 -16.87 -1.17
C TRP A 450 -7.62 -17.14 -2.21
N THR A 451 -7.92 -18.01 -3.16
CA THR A 451 -7.03 -18.42 -4.26
C THR A 451 -7.57 -17.96 -5.60
N GLU A 452 -6.70 -17.81 -6.59
CA GLU A 452 -7.13 -17.64 -7.97
C GLU A 452 -7.71 -18.96 -8.51
N PRO A 453 -8.82 -18.97 -9.26
CA PRO A 453 -9.34 -20.19 -9.86
C PRO A 453 -8.30 -20.79 -10.79
N GLU A 454 -8.07 -22.10 -10.71
CA GLU A 454 -7.28 -22.81 -11.74
C GLU A 454 -8.02 -22.64 -13.08
N GLU A 455 -7.37 -22.02 -14.07
CA GLU A 455 -7.90 -22.04 -15.44
C GLU A 455 -7.86 -23.48 -15.94
N GLU A 456 -9.01 -24.15 -15.99
CA GLU A 456 -9.14 -25.44 -16.64
C GLU A 456 -8.72 -25.27 -18.12
N GLN A 457 -7.51 -25.73 -18.44
CA GLN A 457 -7.06 -25.88 -19.83
C GLN A 457 -7.95 -26.93 -20.50
N ASN A 458 -8.97 -26.46 -21.22
CA ASN A 458 -9.78 -27.29 -22.12
C ASN A 458 -9.03 -27.65 -23.40
#